data_AF-A0A527ZAY0-F1
#
_entry.id   AF-A0A527ZAY0-F1
#
_cell.length_a   1.000
_cell.length_b   1.000
_cell.length_c   1.000
_cell.angle_alpha   90.00
_cell.angle_beta   90.00
_cell.angle_gamma   90.00
#
_symmetry.space_group_name_H-M   'P 1'
#
loop_
_entity.id
_entity.type
_entity.pdbx_description
1 polymer ?
#
loop_
_entity_poly.entity_id
_entity_poly.type
_entity_poly.pdbx_seq_one_letter_code
_entity_poly.pdbx_strand_id
1 'polypeptide(L)' 'MANDTRIRMIEATALLLRQRGYHGTSLNDILSASGAPRGSLYFHFPGGKDQLV' A
#
# COMPACT_ATOMS: atom_id res chain seq x y z
N MET A 1 1.65 -14.15 -7.79
CA MET A 1 1.70 -14.81 -6.47
C MET A 1 1.46 -13.79 -5.35
N ALA A 2 1.07 -14.23 -4.13
CA ALA A 2 0.78 -13.30 -3.02
C ALA A 2 1.98 -12.40 -2.67
N ASN A 3 3.21 -12.90 -2.85
CA ASN A 3 4.44 -12.11 -2.70
C ASN A 3 4.48 -10.88 -3.62
N ASP A 4 4.06 -11.03 -4.88
CA ASP A 4 4.04 -9.92 -5.85
C ASP A 4 3.06 -8.84 -5.43
N THR A 5 1.92 -9.22 -4.84
CA THR A 5 0.91 -8.29 -4.34
C THR A 5 1.44 -7.46 -3.16
N ARG A 6 2.21 -8.08 -2.26
CA ARG A 6 2.89 -7.37 -1.18
C ARG A 6 3.92 -6.37 -1.71
N ILE A 7 4.75 -6.77 -2.68
CA ILE A 7 5.79 -5.92 -3.27
C ILE A 7 5.16 -4.70 -3.96
N ARG A 8 4.12 -4.89 -4.79
CA ARG A 8 3.43 -3.77 -5.45
C ARG A 8 2.84 -2.76 -4.47
N MET A 9 2.33 -3.21 -3.32
CA MET A 9 1.84 -2.30 -2.28
C MET A 9 2.96 -1.48 -1.64
N ILE A 10 4.14 -2.07 -1.41
CA ILE A 10 5.31 -1.38 -0.88
C ILE A 10 5.82 -0.33 -1.88
N GLU A 11 5.98 -0.71 -3.15
CA GLU A 11 6.44 0.20 -4.21
C GLU A 11 5.46 1.37 -4.41
N ALA A 12 4.16 1.08 -4.46
CA ALA A 12 3.12 2.10 -4.54
C ALA A 12 3.16 3.04 -3.33
N THR A 13 3.31 2.50 -2.12
CA THR A 13 3.39 3.33 -0.91
C THR A 13 4.61 4.24 -0.94
N ALA A 14 5.79 3.71 -1.27
CA ALA A 14 7.02 4.49 -1.38
C ALA A 14 6.89 5.64 -2.39
N LEU A 15 6.30 5.38 -3.56
CA LEU A 15 6.05 6.41 -4.57
C LEU A 15 5.13 7.53 -4.04
N LEU A 16 4.03 7.16 -3.39
CA LEU A 16 3.05 8.11 -2.89
C LEU A 16 3.60 8.93 -1.72
N LEU A 17 4.32 8.29 -0.79
CA LEU A 17 4.99 8.99 0.31
C LEU A 17 5.99 10.04 -0.21
N ARG A 18 6.76 9.70 -1.25
CA ARG A 18 7.69 10.66 -1.88
C ARG A 18 6.98 11.88 -2.48
N GLN A 19 5.76 11.71 -3.00
CA GLN A 19 5.03 12.77 -3.70
C GLN A 19 4.23 13.68 -2.77
N ARG A 20 3.60 13.13 -1.73
CA ARG A 20 2.61 13.84 -0.90
C ARG A 20 2.74 13.57 0.60
N GLY A 21 3.77 12.85 1.03
CA GLY A 21 4.00 12.50 2.42
C GLY A 21 2.98 11.52 3.01
N TYR A 22 3.18 11.21 4.29
CA TYR A 22 2.37 10.23 5.02
C TYR A 22 0.89 10.66 5.15
N HIS A 23 0.64 11.91 5.54
CA HIS A 23 -0.73 12.40 5.73
C HIS A 23 -1.49 12.59 4.41
N GLY A 24 -0.80 12.84 3.29
CA GLY A 24 -1.41 12.93 1.96
C GLY A 24 -1.71 11.58 1.30
N THR A 25 -1.25 10.47 1.89
CA THR A 25 -1.41 9.12 1.34
C THR A 25 -2.44 8.34 2.15
N SER A 26 -3.50 7.85 1.50
CA SER A 26 -4.51 6.97 2.11
C SER A 26 -4.31 5.50 1.71
N LEU A 27 -4.96 4.58 2.44
CA LEU A 27 -4.99 3.17 2.06
C LEU A 27 -5.63 2.94 0.69
N ASN A 28 -6.64 3.72 0.34
CA ASN A 28 -7.30 3.61 -0.97
C ASN A 28 -6.37 4.03 -2.10
N ASP A 29 -5.53 5.04 -1.88
CA ASP A 29 -4.52 5.44 -2.84
C ASP A 29 -3.52 4.31 -3.12
N ILE A 30 -3.05 3.65 -2.06
CA ILE A 30 -2.10 2.54 -2.15
C ILE A 30 -2.73 1.37 -2.91
N LEU A 31 -3.97 1.02 -2.61
CA LEU A 31 -4.71 -0.04 -3.32
C LEU A 31 -4.88 0.30 -4.80
N SER A 32 -5.27 1.54 -5.11
CA SER A 32 -5.45 2.00 -6.48
C SER A 32 -4.13 1.99 -7.27
N ALA A 33 -3.04 2.45 -6.67
CA ALA A 33 -1.73 2.52 -7.32
C ALA A 33 -1.05 1.15 -7.47
N SER A 34 -1.25 0.23 -6.52
CA SER A 34 -0.68 -1.13 -6.56
C SER A 34 -1.51 -2.14 -7.37
N GLY A 35 -2.74 -1.78 -7.75
CA GLY A 35 -3.71 -2.68 -8.35
C GLY A 35 -4.11 -3.84 -7.43
N ALA A 36 -3.85 -3.74 -6.13
CA ALA A 36 -4.12 -4.80 -5.18
C ALA A 36 -5.60 -4.79 -4.75
N PRO A 37 -6.23 -5.97 -4.57
CA PRO A 37 -7.54 -6.05 -3.94
C PRO A 37 -7.47 -5.59 -2.47
N ARG A 38 -8.52 -4.91 -1.99
CA ARG A 38 -8.59 -4.44 -0.59
C ARG A 38 -8.35 -5.54 0.44
N GLY A 39 -8.88 -6.75 0.20
CA GLY A 39 -8.68 -7.89 1.09
C GLY A 39 -7.22 -8.32 1.22
N SER A 40 -6.42 -8.20 0.16
CA SER A 40 -4.99 -8.54 0.19
C SER A 40 -4.19 -7.58 1.06
N LEU A 41 -4.60 -6.31 1.16
CA LEU A 41 -3.91 -5.34 2.02
C LEU A 41 -4.00 -5.75 3.48
N TYR A 42 -5.20 -6.05 3.99
CA TYR A 42 -5.35 -6.47 5.39
C TYR A 42 -4.77 -7.87 5.66
N PHE A 43 -4.67 -8.72 4.63
CA PHE A 43 -3.96 -9.99 4.74
C PHE A 43 -2.44 -9.80 4.92
N HIS A 44 -1.82 -8.91 4.15
CA HIS A 44 -0.36 -8.69 4.19
C HIS A 44 0.08 -7.66 5.23
N PHE A 45 -0.77 -6.68 5.52
CA PHE A 45 -0.55 -5.53 6.38
C PHE A 45 -1.77 -5.33 7.29
N PRO A 46 -2.00 -6.22 8.27
CA PRO A 46 -3.15 -6.13 9.18
C PRO A 46 -3.20 -4.81 9.97
N GLY A 47 -2.05 -4.16 10.19
CA GLY A 47 -1.96 -2.82 10.79
C GLY A 47 -2.22 -1.67 9.81
N GLY A 48 -2.57 -1.98 8.56
CA GLY A 48 -2.91 -0.98 7.54
C GLY A 48 -1.72 -0.12 7.15
N LYS A 49 -1.94 1.20 7.06
CA LYS A 49 -0.98 2.15 6.47
C LYS A 49 0.31 2.23 7.28
N ASP A 50 0.20 2.05 8.59
CA ASP A 50 1.34 2.17 9.51
C ASP A 50 2.32 1.00 9.39
N GLN A 51 1.91 -0.12 8.79
CA GLN A 51 2.81 -1.24 8.48
C GLN A 51 3.47 -1.12 7.09
N LEU A 52 3.08 -0.12 6.30
CA LEU A 52 3.61 0.14 4.95
C LEU A 52 4.62 1.29 4.93
N VAL A 53 4.76 2.01 6.04
CA VAL A 53 5.64 3.17 6.22
C VAL A 53 6.74 2.78 7.20
#